data_AF-G9KY97-F1
#
_entry.id   AF-G9KY97-F1
#
_cell.length_a   1.000
_cell.length_b   1.000
_cell.length_c   1.000
_cell.angle_alpha   90.00
_cell.angle_beta   90.00
_cell.angle_gamma   90.00
#
_symmetry.space_group_name_H-M   'P 1'
#
loop_
_entity.id
_entity.type
_entity.pdbx_description
1 polymer ?
#
loop_
_entity_poly.entity_id
_entity_poly.type
_entity_poly.pdbx_seq_one_letter_code
_entity_poly.pdbx_strand_id
1 'polypeptide(L)'
;MLEILVNAESDELCVENIASSVLGKSVFVNWPHLEEARVVGISDGETKFYLEEPPGTQKLYLGRTAPPSKVVHLGDKEQSNWTKEVQGISEYYLRRKGIIINETSAVVYAQLLTGRKYQINQNGEVRLEKQWSKQVLPFVYQTIVKD
;
A
#
# COMPACT_ATOMS: atom_id res chain seq x y z
N MET A 1 -6.63 23.58 10.64
CA MET A 1 -6.58 22.11 10.57
C MET A 1 -6.47 21.75 9.10
N LEU A 2 -5.61 20.81 8.74
CA LEU A 2 -5.42 20.45 7.32
C LEU A 2 -6.41 19.34 6.96
N GLU A 3 -7.02 19.44 5.78
CA GLU A 3 -8.01 18.47 5.31
C GLU A 3 -7.52 17.83 4.02
N ILE A 4 -7.68 16.51 3.93
CA ILE A 4 -7.41 15.75 2.71
C ILE A 4 -8.75 15.35 2.11
N LEU A 5 -8.99 15.80 0.88
CA LEU A 5 -10.18 15.52 0.10
C LEU A 5 -9.86 14.51 -1.00
N VAL A 6 -10.84 13.71 -1.36
CA VAL A 6 -10.78 12.82 -2.52
C VAL A 6 -11.17 13.61 -3.76
N ASN A 7 -10.39 13.49 -4.83
CA ASN A 7 -10.75 14.09 -6.11
C ASN A 7 -11.77 13.20 -6.84
N ALA A 8 -13.06 13.41 -6.56
CA ALA A 8 -14.16 12.51 -6.91
C ALA A 8 -14.43 12.30 -8.42
N GLU A 9 -13.82 13.07 -9.33
CA GLU A 9 -14.17 13.09 -10.76
C GLU A 9 -13.19 12.35 -11.69
N SER A 10 -12.36 11.43 -11.19
CA SER A 10 -11.39 10.73 -12.04
C SER A 10 -11.57 9.21 -12.02
N ASP A 11 -11.65 8.61 -13.20
CA ASP A 11 -11.50 7.16 -13.41
C ASP A 11 -10.18 6.64 -12.80
N GLU A 12 -9.20 7.52 -12.57
CA GLU A 12 -7.93 7.23 -11.90
C GLU A 12 -8.08 6.69 -10.47
N LEU A 13 -9.23 6.92 -9.81
CA LEU A 13 -9.49 6.43 -8.45
C LEU A 13 -10.17 5.05 -8.39
N CYS A 14 -10.50 4.42 -9.52
CA CYS A 14 -10.99 3.05 -9.45
C CYS A 14 -9.90 2.11 -8.89
N VAL A 15 -10.31 1.11 -8.12
CA VAL A 15 -9.39 0.23 -7.40
C VAL A 15 -8.47 -0.54 -8.36
N GLU A 16 -8.95 -0.86 -9.57
CA GLU A 16 -8.19 -1.49 -10.64
C GLU A 16 -7.04 -0.61 -11.13
N ASN A 17 -7.30 0.69 -11.32
CA ASN A 17 -6.31 1.66 -11.77
C ASN A 17 -5.29 1.94 -10.67
N ILE A 18 -5.75 2.05 -9.42
CA ILE A 18 -4.87 2.18 -8.26
C ILE A 18 -3.96 0.94 -8.17
N ALA A 19 -4.53 -0.27 -8.21
CA ALA A 19 -3.76 -1.51 -8.15
C ALA A 19 -2.74 -1.62 -9.29
N SER A 20 -3.15 -1.32 -10.53
CA SER A 20 -2.24 -1.29 -11.69
C SER A 20 -1.11 -0.27 -11.52
N SER A 21 -1.39 0.85 -10.84
CA SER A 21 -0.41 1.91 -10.60
C SER A 21 0.62 1.53 -9.53
N VAL A 22 0.20 0.94 -8.39
CA VAL A 22 1.07 0.83 -7.19
C VAL A 22 1.34 -0.59 -6.69
N LEU A 23 0.55 -1.60 -7.06
CA LEU A 23 0.72 -2.97 -6.54
C LEU A 23 2.11 -3.52 -6.92
N GLY A 24 2.82 -4.09 -5.95
CA GLY A 24 4.16 -4.65 -6.18
C GLY A 24 5.29 -3.62 -6.30
N LYS A 25 4.99 -2.33 -6.19
CA LYS A 25 5.98 -1.24 -6.24
C LYS A 25 6.26 -0.67 -4.85
N SER A 26 7.30 0.16 -4.76
CA SER A 26 7.55 1.01 -3.60
C SER A 26 6.76 2.32 -3.73
N VAL A 27 6.21 2.78 -2.60
CA VAL A 27 5.55 4.07 -2.45
C VAL A 27 5.98 4.69 -1.13
N PHE A 28 5.67 5.96 -0.91
CA PHE A 28 5.87 6.63 0.37
C PHE A 28 4.55 6.75 1.13
N VAL A 29 4.54 6.23 2.36
CA VAL A 29 3.41 6.22 3.30
C VAL A 29 3.66 7.20 4.44
N ASN A 30 2.71 7.30 5.39
CA ASN A 30 2.89 8.05 6.65
C ASN A 30 3.06 9.57 6.53
N TRP A 31 2.55 10.18 5.44
CA TRP A 31 2.52 11.63 5.28
C TRP A 31 2.07 12.38 6.56
N PRO A 32 2.72 13.47 6.97
CA PRO A 32 3.81 14.18 6.28
C PRO A 32 5.21 13.60 6.52
N HIS A 33 5.36 12.62 7.42
CA HIS A 33 6.64 11.99 7.72
C HIS A 33 6.82 10.74 6.86
N LEU A 34 7.19 10.99 5.60
CA LEU A 34 7.22 9.96 4.57
C LEU A 34 8.17 8.81 4.93
N GLU A 35 7.65 7.59 4.87
CA GLU A 35 8.40 6.35 5.00
C GLU A 35 8.22 5.50 3.75
N GLU A 36 9.28 4.87 3.27
CA GLU A 36 9.19 4.00 2.10
C GLU A 36 8.53 2.67 2.48
N ALA A 37 7.58 2.22 1.65
CA ALA A 37 6.88 0.96 1.84
C ALA A 37 6.63 0.24 0.52
N ARG A 38 6.67 -1.09 0.56
CA ARG A 38 6.32 -1.97 -0.55
C ARG A 38 4.84 -2.33 -0.49
N VAL A 39 4.10 -2.05 -1.56
CA VAL A 39 2.68 -2.37 -1.64
C VAL A 39 2.47 -3.85 -1.94
N VAL A 40 1.69 -4.51 -1.09
CA VAL A 40 1.34 -5.94 -1.22
C VAL A 40 -0.15 -6.18 -1.45
N GLY A 41 -0.99 -5.16 -1.23
CA GLY A 41 -2.40 -5.21 -1.59
C GLY A 41 -3.09 -3.86 -1.55
N ILE A 42 -4.24 -3.78 -2.21
CA ILE A 42 -5.11 -2.59 -2.27
C ILE A 42 -6.56 -3.06 -2.13
N SER A 43 -7.39 -2.33 -1.40
CA SER A 43 -8.84 -2.57 -1.35
C SER A 43 -9.65 -1.30 -1.20
N ASP A 44 -10.77 -1.22 -1.92
CA ASP A 44 -11.79 -0.17 -1.81
C ASP A 44 -12.92 -0.49 -0.80
N GLY A 45 -12.81 -1.63 -0.11
CA GLY A 45 -13.83 -2.11 0.82
C GLY A 45 -14.81 -3.12 0.22
N GLU A 46 -14.83 -3.29 -1.10
CA GLU A 46 -15.62 -4.34 -1.77
C GLU A 46 -14.73 -5.35 -2.49
N THR A 47 -13.69 -4.87 -3.18
CA THR A 47 -12.73 -5.67 -3.92
C THR A 47 -11.33 -5.49 -3.33
N LYS A 48 -10.54 -6.56 -3.32
CA LYS A 48 -9.15 -6.54 -2.85
C LYS A 48 -8.22 -7.19 -3.86
N PHE A 49 -7.22 -6.43 -4.26
CA PHE A 49 -6.08 -6.88 -5.06
C PHE A 49 -4.93 -7.18 -4.10
N TYR A 50 -4.23 -8.29 -4.29
CA TYR A 50 -3.04 -8.61 -3.50
C TYR A 50 -2.02 -9.42 -4.30
N LEU A 51 -0.76 -9.32 -3.90
CA LEU A 51 0.33 -10.08 -4.50
C LEU A 51 0.23 -11.56 -4.16
N GLU A 52 0.32 -12.40 -5.18
CA GLU A 52 0.38 -13.86 -5.03
C GLU A 52 1.83 -14.31 -5.16
N GLU A 53 2.52 -14.38 -4.02
CA GLU A 53 3.93 -14.75 -3.98
C GLU A 53 4.18 -15.94 -3.05
N PRO A 54 5.24 -16.74 -3.31
CA PRO A 54 5.70 -17.74 -2.36
C PRO A 54 6.04 -17.10 -1.01
N PRO A 55 5.83 -17.81 0.12
CA PRO A 55 6.15 -17.31 1.45
C PRO A 55 7.59 -16.79 1.56
N GLY A 56 7.78 -15.60 2.11
CA GLY A 56 9.09 -14.97 2.28
C GLY A 56 9.59 -14.18 1.06
N THR A 57 8.88 -14.23 -0.07
CA THR A 57 9.17 -13.36 -1.22
C THR A 57 8.81 -11.92 -0.88
N GLN A 58 9.74 -11.00 -1.12
CA GLN A 58 9.52 -9.56 -0.94
C GLN A 58 10.14 -8.76 -2.10
N LYS A 59 9.75 -9.13 -3.32
CA LYS A 59 10.32 -8.55 -4.55
C LYS A 59 9.58 -7.27 -4.96
N LEU A 60 10.32 -6.29 -5.48
CA LEU A 60 9.71 -5.18 -6.22
C LEU A 60 9.49 -5.56 -7.68
N TYR A 61 8.30 -5.30 -8.19
CA TYR A 61 7.92 -5.52 -9.58
C TYR A 61 8.11 -4.22 -10.35
N LEU A 62 9.33 -4.04 -10.84
CA LEU A 62 9.75 -2.89 -11.64
C LEU A 62 9.74 -3.31 -13.12
N GLY A 63 9.14 -2.50 -14.00
CA GLY A 63 9.09 -2.74 -15.44
C GLY A 63 7.68 -2.87 -16.02
N ARG A 64 7.58 -3.39 -17.24
CA ARG A 64 6.31 -3.51 -18.00
C ARG A 64 5.51 -4.77 -17.66
N THR A 65 6.11 -5.72 -16.96
CA THR A 65 5.43 -6.97 -16.59
C THR A 65 4.60 -6.75 -15.34
N ALA A 66 3.31 -7.05 -15.42
CA ALA A 66 2.42 -6.98 -14.28
C ALA A 66 2.88 -7.94 -13.16
N PRO A 67 2.75 -7.55 -11.88
CA PRO A 67 3.05 -8.45 -10.77
C PRO A 67 2.08 -9.66 -10.76
N PRO A 68 2.49 -10.81 -10.21
CA PRO A 68 1.56 -11.89 -9.92
C PRO A 68 0.58 -11.41 -8.85
N SER A 69 -0.69 -11.27 -9.23
CA SER A 69 -1.73 -10.71 -8.37
C SER A 69 -3.01 -11.51 -8.45
N LYS A 70 -3.74 -11.53 -7.34
CA LYS A 70 -5.07 -12.11 -7.25
C LYS A 70 -6.08 -11.05 -6.80
N VAL A 71 -7.31 -11.22 -7.28
CA VAL A 71 -8.45 -10.37 -6.95
C VAL A 71 -9.47 -11.19 -6.19
N VAL A 72 -10.03 -10.63 -5.12
CA VAL A 72 -11.11 -11.22 -4.33
C VAL A 72 -12.17 -10.18 -4.01
N HIS A 73 -13.42 -10.60 -3.97
CA HIS A 73 -14.51 -9.79 -3.41
C HIS A 73 -14.63 -10.07 -1.91
N LEU A 74 -14.76 -9.00 -1.14
CA LEU A 74 -14.83 -9.03 0.32
C LEU A 74 -16.26 -9.36 0.77
N GLY A 75 -16.37 -10.33 1.69
CA GLY A 75 -17.64 -10.61 2.36
C GLY A 75 -17.90 -9.64 3.52
N ASP A 76 -19.13 -9.61 4.05
CA ASP A 76 -19.60 -8.64 5.07
C ASP A 76 -18.63 -8.44 6.25
N LYS A 77 -18.02 -9.52 6.74
CA LYS A 77 -17.05 -9.46 7.84
C LYS A 77 -15.79 -8.68 7.45
N GLU A 78 -15.29 -8.89 6.24
CA GLU A 78 -14.08 -8.24 5.73
C GLU A 78 -14.37 -6.78 5.40
N GLN A 79 -15.53 -6.47 4.82
CA GLN A 79 -15.99 -5.09 4.61
C GLN A 79 -16.09 -4.35 5.95
N SER A 80 -16.68 -4.97 6.97
CA SER A 80 -16.74 -4.39 8.32
C SER A 80 -15.35 -4.12 8.92
N ASN A 81 -14.38 -5.01 8.69
CA ASN A 81 -13.01 -4.81 9.14
C ASN A 81 -12.34 -3.67 8.39
N TRP A 82 -12.54 -3.57 7.08
CA TRP A 82 -12.02 -2.47 6.26
C TRP A 82 -12.54 -1.12 6.77
N THR A 83 -13.83 -1.00 7.08
CA THR A 83 -14.42 0.23 7.65
C THR A 83 -13.76 0.60 8.99
N LYS A 84 -13.47 -0.38 9.84
CA LYS A 84 -12.76 -0.15 11.12
C LYS A 84 -11.32 0.28 10.92
N GLU A 85 -10.62 -0.29 9.93
CA GLU A 85 -9.26 0.13 9.56
C GLU A 85 -9.25 1.59 9.11
N VAL A 86 -10.15 1.97 8.19
CA VAL A 86 -10.30 3.35 7.72
C VAL A 86 -10.57 4.30 8.89
N GLN A 87 -11.55 3.96 9.74
CA GLN A 87 -11.88 4.78 10.92
C GLN A 87 -10.68 4.95 11.85
N GLY A 88 -9.96 3.86 12.15
CA GLY A 88 -8.79 3.88 13.01
C GLY A 88 -7.65 4.73 12.45
N ILE A 89 -7.42 4.67 11.14
CA ILE A 89 -6.40 5.50 10.47
C ILE A 89 -6.82 6.97 10.51
N SER A 90 -8.07 7.31 10.16
CA SER A 90 -8.56 8.70 10.18
C SER A 90 -8.49 9.31 11.57
N GLU A 91 -8.86 8.56 12.61
CA GLU A 91 -8.74 9.01 14.01
C GLU A 91 -7.28 9.23 14.42
N TYR A 92 -6.37 8.34 14.01
CA TYR A 92 -4.95 8.49 14.26
C TYR A 92 -4.40 9.78 13.62
N TYR A 93 -4.72 10.04 12.36
CA TYR A 93 -4.30 11.26 11.67
C TYR A 93 -4.83 12.53 12.34
N LEU A 94 -6.10 12.53 12.74
CA LEU A 94 -6.68 13.68 13.44
C LEU A 94 -5.99 13.92 14.79
N ARG A 95 -5.89 12.89 15.64
CA ARG A 95 -5.39 13.04 17.01
C ARG A 95 -3.88 13.26 17.08
N ARG A 96 -3.10 12.62 16.21
CA ARG A 96 -1.62 12.66 16.27
C ARG A 96 -1.00 13.66 15.31
N LYS A 97 -1.67 13.98 14.20
CA LYS A 97 -1.12 14.84 13.15
C LYS A 97 -1.96 16.10 12.90
N GLY A 98 -3.16 16.22 13.49
CA GLY A 98 -4.05 17.37 13.28
C GLY A 98 -4.57 17.45 11.83
N ILE A 99 -4.67 16.30 11.16
CA ILE A 99 -5.10 16.18 9.77
C ILE A 99 -6.44 15.45 9.73
N ILE A 100 -7.43 16.03 9.07
CA ILE A 100 -8.70 15.36 8.80
C ILE A 100 -8.55 14.58 7.50
N ILE A 101 -8.84 13.28 7.58
CA ILE A 101 -9.02 12.43 6.42
C ILE A 101 -10.52 12.25 6.22
N ASN A 102 -11.03 12.73 5.09
CA ASN A 102 -12.44 12.63 4.74
C ASN A 102 -12.73 11.26 4.11
N GLU A 103 -13.38 11.24 2.96
CA GLU A 103 -13.65 10.03 2.21
C GLU A 103 -12.35 9.28 1.87
N THR A 104 -12.42 7.96 1.85
CA THR A 104 -11.28 7.09 1.54
C THR A 104 -11.66 6.21 0.38
N SER A 105 -11.01 6.41 -0.77
CA SER A 105 -11.27 5.62 -1.98
C SER A 105 -10.70 4.20 -1.87
N ALA A 106 -9.54 4.06 -1.22
CA ALA A 106 -8.90 2.77 -1.05
C ALA A 106 -7.94 2.76 0.15
N VAL A 107 -7.73 1.56 0.69
CA VAL A 107 -6.68 1.23 1.66
C VAL A 107 -5.58 0.44 0.94
N VAL A 108 -4.36 0.93 1.06
CA VAL A 108 -3.12 0.30 0.60
C VAL A 108 -2.52 -0.49 1.77
N TYR A 109 -2.32 -1.78 1.55
CA TYR A 109 -1.63 -2.68 2.47
C TYR A 109 -0.17 -2.78 2.05
N ALA A 110 0.75 -2.35 2.92
CA ALA A 110 2.16 -2.24 2.58
C ALA A 110 3.10 -2.70 3.71
N GLN A 111 4.32 -3.07 3.32
CA GLN A 111 5.42 -3.47 4.19
C GLN A 111 6.46 -2.35 4.24
N LEU A 112 6.70 -1.77 5.42
CA LEU A 112 7.70 -0.71 5.59
C LEU A 112 9.12 -1.19 5.26
N LEU A 113 9.94 -0.32 4.70
CA LEU A 113 11.36 -0.55 4.52
C LEU A 113 12.04 -0.68 5.89
N THR A 114 12.75 -1.79 6.12
CA THR A 114 13.49 -2.03 7.38
C THR A 114 14.99 -1.79 7.22
N GLY A 115 15.49 -1.79 5.98
CA GLY A 115 16.90 -1.52 5.70
C GLY A 115 17.31 -2.00 4.33
N ARG A 116 18.62 -2.21 4.16
CA ARG A 116 19.21 -2.76 2.94
C ARG A 116 20.21 -3.85 3.31
N LYS A 117 20.29 -4.89 2.49
CA LYS A 117 21.19 -6.02 2.69
C LYS A 117 21.97 -6.29 1.41
N TYR A 118 23.27 -6.52 1.54
CA TYR A 118 24.07 -7.04 0.43
C TYR A 118 23.71 -8.50 0.19
N GLN A 119 23.26 -8.79 -1.02
CA GLN A 119 22.97 -10.12 -1.51
C GLN A 119 24.02 -10.50 -2.54
N ILE A 120 24.71 -11.60 -2.27
CA ILE A 120 25.71 -12.17 -3.17
C ILE A 120 25.00 -13.24 -3.99
N ASN A 121 24.89 -13.02 -5.28
CA ASN A 121 24.33 -14.00 -6.20
C ASN A 121 25.35 -15.12 -6.44
N GLN A 122 24.87 -16.28 -6.92
CA GLN A 122 25.74 -17.43 -7.20
C GLN A 122 26.82 -17.15 -8.26
N ASN A 123 26.63 -16.12 -9.08
CA ASN A 123 27.59 -15.63 -10.06
C ASN A 123 28.63 -14.64 -9.46
N GLY A 124 28.63 -14.41 -8.15
CA GLY A 124 29.54 -13.48 -7.46
C GLY A 124 29.13 -12.02 -7.53
N GLU A 125 28.01 -11.68 -8.20
CA GLU A 125 27.50 -10.31 -8.20
C GLU A 125 26.98 -9.92 -6.82
N VAL A 126 27.42 -8.76 -6.32
CA VAL A 126 26.93 -8.17 -5.09
C VAL A 126 25.88 -7.12 -5.43
N ARG A 127 24.65 -7.30 -4.94
CA ARG A 127 23.57 -6.33 -5.09
C ARG A 127 23.12 -5.84 -3.72
N LEU A 128 22.88 -4.55 -3.60
CA LEU A 128 22.28 -3.97 -2.40
C LEU A 128 20.75 -4.01 -2.55
N GLU A 129 20.11 -4.91 -1.82
CA GLU A 129 18.66 -5.11 -1.90
C GLU A 129 17.92 -4.50 -0.71
N LYS A 130 16.79 -3.84 -0.99
CA LYS A 130 15.87 -3.35 0.03
C LYS A 130 15.30 -4.53 0.83
N GLN A 131 15.20 -4.35 2.14
CA GLN A 131 14.58 -5.31 3.06
C GLN A 131 13.28 -4.72 3.57
N TRP A 132 12.23 -5.54 3.63
CA TRP A 132 10.89 -5.09 3.97
C TRP A 132 10.41 -5.78 5.25
N SER A 133 9.56 -5.10 6.01
CA SER A 133 8.95 -5.68 7.20
C SER A 133 8.11 -6.90 6.82
N LYS A 134 8.10 -7.91 7.68
CA LYS A 134 7.17 -9.04 7.54
C LYS A 134 5.73 -8.61 7.85
N GLN A 135 5.56 -7.58 8.68
CA GLN A 135 4.27 -7.03 9.03
C GLN A 135 3.72 -6.21 7.85
N VAL A 136 2.45 -6.46 7.54
CA VAL A 136 1.67 -5.67 6.58
C VAL A 136 0.82 -4.68 7.36
N LEU A 137 0.89 -3.41 6.98
CA LEU A 137 0.16 -2.32 7.63
C LEU A 137 -0.78 -1.63 6.62
N PRO A 138 -1.96 -1.19 7.07
CA PRO A 138 -2.90 -0.46 6.23
C PRO A 138 -2.58 1.05 6.21
N PHE A 139 -2.71 1.66 5.04
CA PHE A 139 -2.54 3.11 4.80
C PHE A 139 -3.62 3.59 3.85
N VAL A 140 -4.20 4.76 4.09
CA VAL A 140 -5.21 5.29 3.16
C VAL A 140 -4.57 5.90 1.91
N TYR A 141 -5.10 5.58 0.74
CA TYR A 141 -4.48 5.88 -0.56
C TYR A 141 -4.24 7.38 -0.79
N GLN A 142 -5.16 8.24 -0.34
CA GLN A 142 -5.03 9.70 -0.46
C GLN A 142 -3.83 10.31 0.29
N THR A 143 -3.18 9.54 1.17
CA THR A 143 -1.95 9.96 1.88
C THR A 143 -0.67 9.36 1.28
N ILE A 144 -0.80 8.58 0.20
CA ILE A 144 0.32 7.94 -0.47
C ILE A 144 0.95 8.91 -1.46
N VAL A 145 2.28 9.01 -1.40
CA VAL A 145 3.08 9.71 -2.39
C VAL A 145 3.77 8.67 -3.26
N LYS A 146 3.55 8.74 -4.58
CA LYS A 146 4.22 7.89 -5.56
C LYS A 146 5.63 8.45 -5.81
N ASP A 147 6.59 7.57 -6.04
CA ASP A 147 7.94 7.93 -6.51
C ASP A 147 7.91 8.39 -7.97
#